data_AF-A0A1F9F964-F1
#
_entry.id   AF-A0A1F9F964-F1
#
_cell.length_a   1.000
_cell.length_b   1.000
_cell.length_c   1.000
_cell.angle_alpha   90.00
_cell.angle_beta   90.00
_cell.angle_gamma   90.00
#
_symmetry.space_group_name_H-M   'P 1'
#
loop_
_entity.id
_entity.type
_entity.pdbx_description
1 polymer ?
#
loop_
_entity_poly.entity_id
_entity_poly.type
_entity_poly.pdbx_seq_one_letter_code
_entity_poly.pdbx_strand_id
1 'polypeptide(L)'
;MKKIFTILPISIALLFGLSNFAWSQTAPTLQEKTVTIISGETRTEPLGFTPGNIIVGDPNVCNFIALRETKEITLVAKKAGQTTITVQDLQKINRLRLNVRVIVSDRARVANELRALLKDVEGVEIKIIGKKVLIDGEILLPQHLNRIITVSQQYAEGEVGVVASLSPLAQKIIAEKMEEDIHKKGFKEVSVRAINQRFLIEGGVEYGSDVDPDKNAKIVIKTAESYVPPIFITEAEQKGILKKPAEGSGGPPAVVNLLIRKPKPAAEAAKIIRITAHYVELNKNYAKNFRFNWTPGISDETKIDVKNGSLTSTISGTISSLIPKLDNAKTHGHARVLEASSLIVQDQQQGILKNATQIPITVLSAQGGGTVQGTEFKDVGLTMEIKPTVLPETSQVRLEVNFDLLTILDFNAQGVPSISHNNVTTVLILNAGESAALGGLVTSNIATNFNRLPAHIAERQNILFNLYRSKSFQNNKSQFVVFITPEILPSASEGAEKLKRKFRLK
;
A
#
# COMPACT_ATOMS: atom_id res chain seq x y z
N MET A 1 11.62 19.12 104.22
CA MET A 1 12.65 20.19 104.10
C MET A 1 12.50 20.86 102.75
N LYS A 2 12.48 22.21 102.74
CA LYS A 2 12.78 23.16 101.63
C LYS A 2 11.91 23.06 100.35
N LYS A 3 10.99 24.00 100.15
CA LYS A 3 11.12 25.35 99.52
C LYS A 3 11.25 25.26 97.99
N ILE A 4 10.21 25.66 97.25
CA ILE A 4 10.03 26.98 96.58
C ILE A 4 11.13 27.22 95.53
N PHE A 5 10.79 27.29 94.25
CA PHE A 5 10.86 28.54 93.46
C PHE A 5 10.33 28.34 92.02
N THR A 6 9.41 29.24 91.69
CA THR A 6 8.97 29.76 90.40
C THR A 6 10.08 29.88 89.34
N ILE A 7 9.74 29.67 88.07
CA ILE A 7 10.12 30.48 86.88
C ILE A 7 9.31 29.94 85.67
N LEU A 8 8.39 30.77 85.15
CA LEU A 8 8.02 30.84 83.72
C LEU A 8 9.14 31.66 83.05
N PRO A 9 9.54 31.48 81.77
CA PRO A 9 8.62 31.50 80.63
C PRO A 9 9.10 30.70 79.37
N ILE A 10 8.38 30.93 78.26
CA ILE A 10 8.80 30.81 76.84
C ILE A 10 8.24 29.59 76.09
N SER A 11 7.25 29.91 75.25
CA SER A 11 6.77 29.15 74.10
C SER A 11 7.89 28.72 73.17
N ILE A 12 7.83 27.47 72.68
CA ILE A 12 8.17 27.07 71.31
C ILE A 12 7.35 25.80 70.99
N ALA A 13 6.81 25.80 69.78
CA ALA A 13 5.82 24.88 69.25
C ALA A 13 6.32 23.43 69.11
N LEU A 14 5.40 22.47 69.32
CA LEU A 14 5.44 21.18 68.63
C LEU A 14 4.01 20.80 68.26
N LEU A 15 3.73 20.82 66.94
CA LEU A 15 2.49 20.30 66.34
C LEU A 15 2.32 18.82 66.73
N PHE A 16 1.29 18.52 67.50
CA PHE A 16 0.68 17.19 67.51
C PHE A 16 -0.54 17.21 66.60
N GLY A 17 -0.41 16.60 65.43
CA GLY A 17 -1.50 16.35 64.50
C GLY A 17 -2.46 15.31 65.08
N LEU A 18 -3.58 15.79 65.59
CA LEU A 18 -4.81 15.02 65.81
C LEU A 18 -5.96 15.86 65.27
N SER A 19 -6.20 15.79 63.96
CA SER A 19 -7.45 16.26 63.37
C SER A 19 -8.17 15.09 62.73
N ASN A 20 -9.10 14.56 63.52
CA ASN A 20 -10.33 13.86 63.18
C ASN A 20 -10.46 13.39 61.73
N PHE A 21 -10.57 12.07 61.56
CA PHE A 21 -11.29 11.48 60.44
C PHE A 21 -12.71 12.06 60.42
N ALA A 22 -12.92 13.12 59.64
CA ALA A 22 -14.25 13.52 59.24
C ALA A 22 -14.74 12.46 58.26
N TRP A 23 -15.51 11.48 58.76
CA TRP A 23 -16.42 10.74 57.91
C TRP A 23 -17.40 11.75 57.31
N SER A 24 -17.11 12.19 56.09
CA SER A 24 -18.11 12.82 55.24
C SER A 24 -19.18 11.77 54.98
N GLN A 25 -20.22 11.76 55.80
CA GLN A 25 -21.48 11.12 55.44
C GLN A 25 -22.05 11.95 54.29
N THR A 26 -21.82 11.51 53.06
CA THR A 26 -22.50 12.07 51.90
C THR A 26 -24.00 11.91 52.14
N ALA A 27 -24.69 13.02 52.36
CA ALA A 27 -26.13 13.00 52.55
C ALA A 27 -26.79 12.29 51.35
N PRO A 28 -27.77 11.41 51.59
CA PRO A 28 -28.45 10.69 50.52
C PRO A 28 -29.13 11.70 49.60
N THR A 29 -28.61 11.83 48.38
CA THR A 29 -29.11 12.77 47.38
C THR A 29 -30.43 12.26 46.80
N LEU A 30 -31.49 13.07 46.91
CA LEU A 30 -32.78 12.82 46.28
C LEU A 30 -32.60 12.87 44.75
N GLN A 31 -32.82 11.75 44.07
CA GLN A 31 -32.81 11.71 42.62
C GLN A 31 -34.17 12.16 42.08
N GLU A 32 -34.18 13.09 41.13
CA GLU A 32 -35.40 13.48 40.41
C GLU A 32 -35.38 12.92 38.99
N LYS A 33 -36.48 12.30 38.55
CA LYS A 33 -36.60 11.71 37.22
C LYS A 33 -37.99 11.96 36.66
N THR A 34 -38.08 12.39 35.41
CA THR A 34 -39.35 12.63 34.72
C THR A 34 -39.73 11.43 33.88
N VAL A 35 -41.00 10.99 33.97
CA VAL A 35 -41.51 9.84 33.23
C VAL A 35 -42.81 10.22 32.54
N THR A 36 -42.87 10.05 31.22
CA THR A 36 -44.10 10.23 30.43
C THR A 36 -44.73 8.86 30.14
N ILE A 37 -46.03 8.72 30.37
CA ILE A 37 -46.79 7.47 30.18
C ILE A 37 -48.14 7.79 29.50
N ILE A 38 -48.62 6.92 28.63
CA ILE A 38 -49.93 7.07 28.00
C ILE A 38 -51.01 6.52 28.94
N SER A 39 -52.15 7.21 29.03
CA SER A 39 -53.30 6.78 29.83
C SER A 39 -53.71 5.32 29.52
N GLY A 40 -53.80 4.47 30.54
CA GLY A 40 -54.12 3.04 30.42
C GLY A 40 -52.92 2.14 30.16
N GLU A 41 -51.69 2.67 30.13
CA GLU A 41 -50.45 1.89 30.09
C GLU A 41 -49.81 1.74 31.46
N THR A 42 -48.94 0.74 31.57
CA THR A 42 -48.11 0.50 32.75
C THR A 42 -46.64 0.53 32.38
N ARG A 43 -45.80 1.15 33.20
CA ARG A 43 -44.35 1.26 32.97
C ARG A 43 -43.59 0.88 34.23
N THR A 44 -42.70 -0.10 34.12
CA THR A 44 -41.86 -0.52 35.26
C THR A 44 -40.53 0.21 35.23
N GLU A 45 -40.14 0.76 36.37
CA GLU A 45 -38.89 1.48 36.56
C GLU A 45 -38.06 0.81 37.67
N PRO A 46 -36.78 0.50 37.43
CA PRO A 46 -35.90 -0.04 38.46
C PRO A 46 -35.56 1.05 39.48
N LEU A 47 -35.65 0.72 40.77
CA LEU A 47 -35.37 1.67 41.85
C LEU A 47 -33.92 1.61 42.32
N GLY A 48 -33.24 0.48 42.17
CA GLY A 48 -31.85 0.29 42.65
C GLY A 48 -31.73 0.15 44.18
N PHE A 49 -32.82 0.32 44.93
CA PHE A 49 -32.91 0.12 46.37
C PHE A 49 -34.25 -0.52 46.74
N THR A 50 -34.37 -1.13 47.91
CA THR A 50 -35.63 -1.72 48.38
C THR A 50 -36.61 -0.61 48.78
N PRO A 51 -37.77 -0.47 48.13
CA PRO A 51 -38.72 0.59 48.44
C PRO A 51 -39.36 0.37 49.81
N GLY A 52 -39.26 1.37 50.68
CA GLY A 52 -39.99 1.48 51.93
C GLY A 52 -41.39 2.06 51.68
N ASN A 53 -41.57 3.32 52.08
CA ASN A 53 -42.83 4.03 51.88
C ASN A 53 -42.85 4.75 50.51
N ILE A 54 -44.00 4.73 49.83
CA ILE A 54 -44.18 5.40 48.54
C ILE A 54 -45.36 6.35 48.65
N ILE A 55 -45.12 7.61 48.29
CA ILE A 55 -46.09 8.69 48.37
C ILE A 55 -46.44 9.11 46.95
N VAL A 56 -47.72 9.09 46.61
CA VAL A 56 -48.26 9.60 45.35
C VAL A 56 -49.01 10.89 45.61
N GLY A 57 -48.76 11.91 44.79
CA GLY A 57 -49.51 13.18 44.82
C GLY A 57 -50.99 12.98 44.46
N ASP A 58 -51.26 12.54 43.23
CA ASP A 58 -52.61 12.22 42.74
C ASP A 58 -52.67 10.77 42.17
N PRO A 59 -53.32 9.82 42.89
CA PRO A 59 -53.46 8.42 42.48
C PRO A 59 -54.53 8.17 41.40
N ASN A 60 -55.31 9.20 41.03
CA ASN A 60 -56.24 9.16 39.90
C ASN A 60 -55.54 9.46 38.58
N VAL A 61 -54.42 10.20 38.60
CA VAL A 61 -53.59 10.46 37.43
C VAL A 61 -52.68 9.25 37.15
N CYS A 62 -51.88 8.84 38.13
CA CYS A 62 -51.02 7.65 38.04
C CYS A 62 -51.00 6.93 39.38
N ASN A 63 -51.20 5.61 39.35
CA ASN A 63 -51.05 4.74 40.51
C ASN A 63 -49.74 3.96 40.42
N PHE A 64 -49.40 3.19 41.46
CA PHE A 64 -48.19 2.37 41.45
C PHE A 64 -48.43 0.98 42.04
N ILE A 65 -47.54 0.05 41.67
CA ILE A 65 -47.37 -1.26 42.27
C ILE A 65 -45.89 -1.39 42.62
N ALA A 66 -45.57 -1.63 43.89
CA ALA A 66 -44.20 -1.73 44.35
C ALA A 66 -43.76 -3.20 44.41
N LEU A 67 -42.73 -3.55 43.64
CA LEU A 67 -42.17 -4.89 43.59
C LEU A 67 -40.91 -4.90 44.47
N ARG A 68 -41.09 -5.19 45.76
CA ARG A 68 -40.01 -5.11 46.75
C ARG A 68 -38.92 -6.14 46.55
N GLU A 69 -39.29 -7.32 46.06
CA GLU A 69 -38.35 -8.43 45.79
C GLU A 69 -37.40 -8.09 44.64
N THR A 70 -37.93 -7.51 43.55
CA THR A 70 -37.14 -7.12 42.37
C THR A 70 -36.58 -5.70 42.45
N LYS A 71 -36.93 -4.93 43.50
CA LYS A 71 -36.56 -3.51 43.70
C LYS A 71 -37.03 -2.63 42.53
N GLU A 72 -38.27 -2.82 42.12
CA GLU A 72 -38.90 -2.10 41.00
C GLU A 72 -40.20 -1.42 41.44
N ILE A 73 -40.60 -0.41 40.67
CA ILE A 73 -41.92 0.22 40.78
C ILE A 73 -42.61 0.17 39.41
N THR A 74 -43.79 -0.41 39.36
CA THR A 74 -44.66 -0.35 38.18
C THR A 74 -45.63 0.80 38.33
N LEU A 75 -45.52 1.77 37.43
CA LEU A 75 -46.41 2.92 37.30
C LEU A 75 -47.63 2.52 36.46
N VAL A 76 -48.83 2.87 36.90
CA VAL A 76 -50.11 2.55 36.24
C VAL A 76 -50.82 3.86 35.90
N ALA A 77 -50.74 4.30 34.65
CA ALA A 77 -51.35 5.55 34.20
C ALA A 77 -52.87 5.37 34.06
N LYS A 78 -53.64 6.23 34.73
CA LYS A 78 -55.12 6.14 34.77
C LYS A 78 -55.80 7.27 34.01
N LYS A 79 -55.41 8.52 34.27
CA LYS A 79 -55.99 9.72 33.64
C LYS A 79 -54.90 10.72 33.28
N ALA A 80 -55.14 11.50 32.24
CA ALA A 80 -54.21 12.55 31.85
C ALA A 80 -54.07 13.63 32.93
N GLY A 81 -52.84 14.11 33.11
CA GLY A 81 -52.47 15.02 34.18
C GLY A 81 -50.99 14.90 34.54
N GLN A 82 -50.57 15.63 35.56
CA GLN A 82 -49.23 15.52 36.15
C GLN A 82 -49.37 15.10 37.61
N THR A 83 -48.51 14.18 38.05
CA THR A 83 -48.46 13.72 39.44
C THR A 83 -47.02 13.41 39.80
N THR A 84 -46.69 13.47 41.08
CA THR A 84 -45.35 13.17 41.58
C THR A 84 -45.41 11.95 42.46
N ILE A 85 -44.47 11.02 42.27
CA ILE A 85 -44.34 9.82 43.10
C ILE A 85 -42.99 9.87 43.80
N THR A 86 -43.00 9.94 45.12
CA THR A 86 -41.79 9.95 45.96
C THR A 86 -41.60 8.59 46.60
N VAL A 87 -40.43 7.99 46.38
CA VAL A 87 -40.06 6.67 46.88
C VAL A 87 -39.02 6.84 47.99
N GLN A 88 -39.34 6.32 49.17
CA GLN A 88 -38.44 6.26 50.33
C GLN A 88 -37.75 4.90 50.42
N ASP A 89 -36.59 4.86 51.05
CA ASP A 89 -35.97 3.60 51.48
C ASP A 89 -36.57 3.08 52.81
N LEU A 90 -36.05 1.94 53.31
CA LEU A 90 -36.46 1.35 54.59
C LEU A 90 -36.14 2.26 55.80
N GLN A 91 -35.25 3.24 55.63
CA GLN A 91 -34.87 4.22 56.66
C GLN A 91 -35.73 5.49 56.60
N LYS A 92 -36.80 5.49 55.77
CA LYS A 92 -37.72 6.63 55.52
C LYS A 92 -37.06 7.84 54.87
N ILE A 93 -35.92 7.65 54.22
CA ILE A 93 -35.21 8.71 53.50
C ILE A 93 -35.75 8.75 52.07
N ASN A 94 -36.15 9.93 51.59
CA ASN A 94 -36.58 10.13 50.21
C ASN A 94 -35.38 9.88 49.26
N ARG A 95 -35.42 8.82 48.47
CA ARG A 95 -34.33 8.46 47.55
C ARG A 95 -34.63 8.84 46.10
N LEU A 96 -35.90 8.79 45.70
CA LEU A 96 -36.31 9.05 44.33
C LEU A 96 -37.62 9.84 44.29
N ARG A 97 -37.69 10.84 43.42
CA ARG A 97 -38.89 11.58 43.06
C ARG A 97 -39.13 11.44 41.55
N LEU A 98 -40.24 10.79 41.21
CA LEU A 98 -40.70 10.60 39.84
C LEU A 98 -41.73 11.68 39.49
N ASN A 99 -41.40 12.58 38.58
CA ASN A 99 -42.35 13.53 37.99
C ASN A 99 -43.07 12.83 36.83
N VAL A 100 -44.28 12.32 37.07
CA VAL A 100 -45.04 11.53 36.10
C VAL A 100 -45.99 12.43 35.33
N ARG A 101 -45.83 12.47 34.00
CA ARG A 101 -46.75 13.13 33.07
C ARG A 101 -47.57 12.08 32.33
N VAL A 102 -48.88 12.07 32.56
CA VAL A 102 -49.80 11.19 31.85
C VAL A 102 -50.46 11.94 30.71
N ILE A 103 -50.32 11.42 29.49
CA ILE A 103 -50.93 11.99 28.28
C ILE A 103 -52.02 11.06 27.76
N VAL A 104 -53.05 11.63 27.13
CA VAL A 104 -53.96 10.85 26.27
C VAL A 104 -53.30 10.77 24.90
N SER A 105 -52.97 9.57 24.42
CA SER A 105 -52.62 9.39 23.01
C SER A 105 -53.90 9.51 22.20
N ASP A 106 -54.07 10.65 21.55
CA ASP A 106 -55.12 10.84 20.56
C ASP A 106 -54.64 10.20 19.24
N ARG A 107 -54.98 8.93 19.07
CA ARG A 107 -54.61 8.16 17.86
C ARG A 107 -55.23 8.75 16.60
N ALA A 108 -56.40 9.39 16.71
CA ALA A 108 -57.02 10.06 15.59
C ALA A 108 -56.21 11.30 15.20
N ARG A 109 -55.72 12.06 16.19
CA ARG A 109 -54.76 13.16 15.96
C ARG A 109 -53.47 12.64 15.33
N VAL A 110 -52.83 11.61 15.90
CA VAL A 110 -51.58 11.03 15.36
C VAL A 110 -51.78 10.54 13.93
N ALA A 111 -52.87 9.83 13.65
CA ALA A 111 -53.17 9.37 12.29
C ALA A 111 -53.40 10.53 11.32
N ASN A 112 -54.05 11.62 11.75
CA ASN A 112 -54.28 12.81 10.92
C ASN A 112 -52.98 13.59 10.67
N GLU A 113 -52.12 13.72 11.68
CA GLU A 113 -50.78 14.31 11.54
C GLU A 113 -49.93 13.50 10.56
N LEU A 114 -49.88 12.17 10.71
CA LEU A 114 -49.17 11.29 9.79
C LEU A 114 -49.69 11.41 8.36
N ARG A 115 -51.02 11.49 8.16
CA ARG A 115 -51.62 11.71 6.84
C ARG A 115 -51.22 13.05 6.24
N ALA A 116 -51.13 14.10 7.05
CA ALA A 116 -50.67 15.40 6.60
C ALA A 116 -49.16 15.40 6.24
N LEU A 117 -48.33 14.77 7.08
CA LEU A 117 -46.87 14.72 6.90
C LEU A 117 -46.43 13.80 5.75
N LEU A 118 -47.20 12.76 5.46
CA LEU A 118 -46.91 11.75 4.43
C LEU A 118 -47.82 11.89 3.20
N LYS A 119 -48.51 13.02 3.03
CA LYS A 119 -49.41 13.25 1.90
C LYS A 119 -48.76 13.07 0.53
N ASP A 120 -47.49 13.44 0.40
CA ASP A 120 -46.72 13.35 -0.84
C ASP A 120 -46.13 11.95 -1.08
N VAL A 121 -46.35 11.02 -0.15
CA VAL A 121 -45.86 9.65 -0.27
C VAL A 121 -46.95 8.79 -0.88
N GLU A 122 -46.72 8.36 -2.12
CA GLU A 122 -47.61 7.45 -2.83
C GLU A 122 -47.53 6.03 -2.27
N GLY A 123 -48.65 5.31 -2.33
CA GLY A 123 -48.73 3.89 -1.96
C GLY A 123 -48.75 3.60 -0.46
N VAL A 124 -48.91 4.62 0.39
CA VAL A 124 -48.97 4.49 1.85
C VAL A 124 -50.40 4.67 2.38
N GLU A 125 -50.78 3.80 3.31
CA GLU A 125 -52.07 3.82 4.00
C GLU A 125 -51.86 3.92 5.51
N ILE A 126 -52.64 4.78 6.18
CA ILE A 126 -52.54 5.00 7.63
C ILE A 126 -53.81 4.49 8.32
N LYS A 127 -53.66 3.41 9.10
CA LYS A 127 -54.73 2.72 9.82
C LYS A 127 -54.53 2.83 11.33
N ILE A 128 -55.63 2.95 12.08
CA ILE A 128 -55.59 2.86 13.54
C ILE A 128 -55.96 1.42 13.91
N ILE A 129 -55.03 0.67 14.50
CA ILE A 129 -55.23 -0.72 14.86
C ILE A 129 -54.96 -0.90 16.35
N GLY A 130 -56.03 -1.13 17.11
CA GLY A 130 -55.99 -1.28 18.56
C GLY A 130 -55.42 -0.04 19.25
N LYS A 131 -54.23 -0.19 19.86
CA LYS A 131 -53.55 0.90 20.57
C LYS A 131 -52.53 1.68 19.71
N LYS A 132 -52.29 1.28 18.45
CA LYS A 132 -51.23 1.80 17.59
C LYS A 132 -51.77 2.42 16.30
N VAL A 133 -51.02 3.34 15.72
CA VAL A 133 -51.23 3.80 14.34
C VAL A 133 -50.25 3.07 13.44
N LEU A 134 -50.76 2.35 12.43
CA LEU A 134 -49.95 1.59 11.48
C LEU A 134 -49.84 2.33 10.15
N ILE A 135 -48.61 2.40 9.65
CA ILE A 135 -48.26 2.88 8.31
C ILE A 135 -48.00 1.64 7.45
N ASP A 136 -48.92 1.38 6.54
CA ASP A 136 -48.97 0.19 5.68
C ASP A 136 -48.83 0.59 4.20
N GLY A 137 -48.53 -0.36 3.32
CA GLY A 137 -48.52 -0.16 1.86
C GLY A 137 -47.19 -0.43 1.15
N GLU A 138 -47.21 -0.25 -0.17
CA GLU A 138 -46.06 -0.48 -1.07
C GLU A 138 -45.53 0.83 -1.63
N ILE A 139 -44.24 1.09 -1.38
CA ILE A 139 -43.60 2.37 -1.68
C ILE A 139 -42.78 2.24 -2.96
N LEU A 140 -42.99 3.16 -3.91
CA LEU A 140 -42.30 3.16 -5.20
C LEU A 140 -40.90 3.80 -5.16
N LEU A 141 -40.64 4.74 -4.23
CA LEU A 141 -39.37 5.45 -4.16
C LEU A 141 -38.66 5.27 -2.81
N PRO A 142 -37.35 4.95 -2.78
CA PRO A 142 -36.58 4.76 -1.55
C PRO A 142 -36.59 5.99 -0.63
N GLN A 143 -36.56 7.20 -1.20
CA GLN A 143 -36.59 8.45 -0.45
C GLN A 143 -37.83 8.58 0.44
N HIS A 144 -38.96 8.03 -0.01
CA HIS A 144 -40.21 8.08 0.74
C HIS A 144 -40.17 7.12 1.92
N LEU A 145 -39.56 5.94 1.78
CA LEU A 145 -39.36 5.02 2.90
C LEU A 145 -38.52 5.66 4.00
N ASN A 146 -37.42 6.34 3.64
CA ASN A 146 -36.60 7.07 4.62
C ASN A 146 -37.40 8.18 5.33
N ARG A 147 -38.27 8.89 4.61
CA ARG A 147 -39.16 9.90 5.19
C ARG A 147 -40.17 9.29 6.16
N ILE A 148 -40.81 8.18 5.80
CA ILE A 148 -41.77 7.46 6.67
C ILE A 148 -41.08 7.06 7.98
N ILE A 149 -39.90 6.43 7.87
CA ILE A 149 -39.10 6.01 9.02
C ILE A 149 -38.77 7.23 9.90
N THR A 150 -38.23 8.29 9.31
CA THR A 150 -37.84 9.52 10.05
C THR A 150 -39.02 10.17 10.76
N VAL A 151 -40.18 10.25 10.10
CA VAL A 151 -41.40 10.82 10.70
C VAL A 151 -41.92 9.91 11.82
N SER A 152 -41.90 8.59 11.63
CA SER A 152 -42.40 7.64 12.64
C SER A 152 -41.59 7.67 13.94
N GLN A 153 -40.29 7.99 13.87
CA GLN A 153 -39.40 8.08 15.03
C GLN A 153 -39.67 9.28 15.95
N GLN A 154 -40.46 10.26 15.51
CA GLN A 154 -40.83 11.42 16.32
C GLN A 154 -41.89 11.10 17.38
N TYR A 155 -42.57 9.96 17.24
CA TYR A 155 -43.63 9.50 18.14
C TYR A 155 -43.09 8.55 19.21
N ALA A 156 -43.86 8.34 20.29
CA ALA A 156 -43.44 7.46 21.37
C ALA A 156 -43.27 6.01 20.89
N GLU A 157 -42.35 5.28 21.52
CA GLU A 157 -42.10 3.87 21.18
C GLU A 157 -43.39 3.05 21.28
N GLY A 158 -43.76 2.38 20.19
CA GLY A 158 -44.98 1.57 20.12
C GLY A 158 -46.26 2.34 19.79
N GLU A 159 -46.24 3.67 19.68
CA GLU A 159 -47.41 4.48 19.26
C GLU A 159 -47.65 4.38 17.75
N VAL A 160 -46.57 4.38 16.96
CA VAL A 160 -46.59 4.21 15.50
C VAL A 160 -45.84 2.94 15.11
N GLY A 161 -46.41 2.13 14.22
CA GLY A 161 -45.74 0.97 13.63
C GLY A 161 -45.66 1.10 12.11
N VAL A 162 -44.51 0.76 11.53
CA VAL A 162 -44.29 0.78 10.09
C VAL A 162 -44.26 -0.66 9.58
N VAL A 163 -45.21 -0.99 8.70
CA VAL A 163 -45.31 -2.29 7.99
C VAL A 163 -45.10 -2.09 6.49
N ALA A 164 -45.08 -0.85 6.03
CA ALA A 164 -44.84 -0.51 4.63
C ALA A 164 -43.51 -1.06 4.12
N SER A 165 -43.51 -1.51 2.86
CA SER A 165 -42.36 -2.12 2.21
C SER A 165 -42.09 -1.48 0.84
N LEU A 166 -40.87 -1.64 0.32
CA LEU A 166 -40.54 -1.20 -1.04
C LEU A 166 -41.25 -2.09 -2.06
N SER A 167 -41.81 -1.49 -3.12
CA SER A 167 -42.43 -2.24 -4.20
C SER A 167 -41.42 -3.13 -4.93
N PRO A 168 -41.82 -4.26 -5.53
CA PRO A 168 -40.91 -5.12 -6.28
C PRO A 168 -40.15 -4.38 -7.40
N LEU A 169 -40.81 -3.42 -8.06
CA LEU A 169 -40.20 -2.58 -9.09
C LEU A 169 -39.11 -1.67 -8.49
N ALA A 170 -39.39 -1.03 -7.36
CA ALA A 170 -38.41 -0.20 -6.67
C ALA A 170 -37.19 -1.02 -6.24
N GLN A 171 -37.42 -2.21 -5.68
CA GLN A 171 -36.33 -3.12 -5.31
C GLN A 171 -35.49 -3.51 -6.53
N LYS A 172 -36.10 -3.80 -7.67
CA LYS A 172 -35.37 -4.10 -8.91
C LYS A 172 -34.49 -2.92 -9.35
N ILE A 173 -35.02 -1.70 -9.37
CA ILE A 173 -34.28 -0.49 -9.77
C ILE A 173 -33.11 -0.22 -8.81
N ILE A 174 -33.31 -0.40 -7.50
CA ILE A 174 -32.23 -0.25 -6.51
C ILE A 174 -31.15 -1.31 -6.74
N ALA A 175 -31.52 -2.57 -7.00
CA ALA A 175 -30.58 -3.63 -7.28
C ALA A 175 -29.72 -3.32 -8.53
N GLU A 176 -30.36 -2.88 -9.62
CA GLU A 176 -29.68 -2.46 -10.85
C GLU A 176 -28.71 -1.29 -10.59
N LYS A 177 -29.15 -0.29 -9.81
CA LYS A 177 -28.30 0.87 -9.48
C LYS A 177 -27.13 0.49 -8.58
N MET A 178 -27.37 -0.39 -7.61
CA MET A 178 -26.36 -0.92 -6.71
C MET A 178 -25.29 -1.69 -7.49
N GLU A 179 -25.72 -2.55 -8.42
CA GLU A 179 -24.83 -3.28 -9.32
C GLU A 179 -24.00 -2.34 -10.21
N GLU A 180 -24.63 -1.32 -10.81
CA GLU A 180 -23.95 -0.32 -11.65
C GLU A 180 -22.81 0.39 -10.88
N ASP A 181 -23.07 0.80 -9.64
CA ASP A 181 -22.09 1.48 -8.80
C ASP A 181 -20.97 0.55 -8.31
N ILE A 182 -21.28 -0.71 -8.05
CA ILE A 182 -20.29 -1.75 -7.74
C ILE A 182 -19.38 -1.99 -8.96
N HIS A 183 -19.95 -2.06 -10.17
CA HIS A 183 -19.20 -2.21 -11.42
C HIS A 183 -18.30 -1.01 -11.70
N LYS A 184 -18.77 0.22 -11.44
CA LYS A 184 -17.95 1.44 -11.55
C LYS A 184 -16.73 1.43 -10.64
N LYS A 185 -16.79 0.71 -9.51
CA LYS A 185 -15.64 0.52 -8.60
C LYS A 185 -14.68 -0.59 -9.04
N GLY A 186 -14.93 -1.23 -10.18
CA GLY A 186 -14.07 -2.25 -10.77
C GLY A 186 -14.54 -3.69 -10.53
N PHE A 187 -15.60 -3.91 -9.75
CA PHE A 187 -16.09 -5.25 -9.40
C PHE A 187 -17.12 -5.77 -10.42
N LYS A 188 -16.69 -5.98 -11.67
CA LYS A 188 -17.58 -6.31 -12.81
C LYS A 188 -18.25 -7.68 -12.73
N GLU A 189 -17.72 -8.58 -11.92
CA GLU A 189 -18.26 -9.95 -11.77
C GLU A 189 -19.30 -10.06 -10.67
N VAL A 190 -19.62 -8.96 -9.99
CA VAL A 190 -20.62 -8.92 -8.93
C VAL A 190 -21.98 -8.60 -9.53
N SER A 191 -23.00 -9.35 -9.16
CA SER A 191 -24.39 -9.07 -9.52
C SER A 191 -25.26 -8.90 -8.28
N VAL A 192 -26.30 -8.09 -8.41
CA VAL A 192 -27.23 -7.80 -7.31
C VAL A 192 -28.65 -8.18 -7.72
N ARG A 193 -29.34 -8.98 -6.89
CA ARG A 193 -30.73 -9.40 -7.15
C ARG A 193 -31.64 -9.08 -5.97
N ALA A 194 -32.82 -8.53 -6.26
CA ALA A 194 -33.86 -8.35 -5.25
C ALA A 194 -34.75 -9.60 -5.15
N ILE A 195 -34.79 -10.27 -3.99
CA ILE A 195 -35.64 -11.44 -3.70
C ILE A 195 -36.20 -11.32 -2.29
N ASN A 196 -37.53 -11.46 -2.14
CA ASN A 196 -38.22 -11.47 -0.83
C ASN A 196 -37.85 -10.27 0.06
N GLN A 197 -37.85 -9.06 -0.51
CA GLN A 197 -37.46 -7.81 0.19
C GLN A 197 -35.99 -7.79 0.66
N ARG A 198 -35.13 -8.62 0.05
CA ARG A 198 -33.68 -8.66 0.29
C ARG A 198 -32.91 -8.45 -1.03
N PHE A 199 -31.72 -7.91 -0.92
CA PHE A 199 -30.75 -7.73 -1.99
C PHE A 199 -29.66 -8.80 -1.83
N LEU A 200 -29.64 -9.79 -2.70
CA LEU A 200 -28.59 -10.79 -2.75
C LEU A 200 -27.44 -10.24 -3.59
N ILE A 201 -26.24 -10.24 -3.03
CA ILE A 201 -25.01 -9.93 -3.75
C ILE A 201 -24.30 -11.24 -4.02
N GLU A 202 -24.12 -11.58 -5.29
CA GLU A 202 -23.41 -12.79 -5.72
C GLU A 202 -22.31 -12.42 -6.72
N GLY A 203 -21.36 -13.33 -6.93
CA GLY A 203 -20.28 -13.13 -7.90
C GLY A 203 -18.88 -13.15 -7.32
N GLY A 204 -17.90 -13.01 -8.22
CA GLY A 204 -16.48 -13.11 -7.91
C GLY A 204 -15.88 -11.78 -7.44
N VAL A 205 -15.09 -11.81 -6.36
CA VAL A 205 -14.30 -10.65 -5.91
C VAL A 205 -12.85 -11.07 -5.68
N GLU A 206 -11.93 -10.34 -6.30
CA GLU A 206 -10.49 -10.55 -6.13
C GLU A 206 -10.03 -10.21 -4.70
N TYR A 207 -8.95 -10.85 -4.24
CA TYR A 207 -8.32 -10.50 -2.97
C TYR A 207 -7.91 -9.02 -2.91
N GLY A 208 -8.18 -8.37 -1.77
CA GLY A 208 -7.93 -6.95 -1.59
C GLY A 208 -6.46 -6.58 -1.46
N SER A 209 -5.80 -7.10 -0.43
CA SER A 209 -4.35 -6.96 -0.22
C SER A 209 -3.80 -8.15 0.55
N ASP A 210 -2.47 -8.28 0.59
CA ASP A 210 -1.80 -9.31 1.39
C ASP A 210 -2.06 -9.16 2.90
N VAL A 211 -2.44 -7.94 3.34
CA VAL A 211 -2.73 -7.61 4.74
C VAL A 211 -4.20 -7.77 5.09
N ASP A 212 -5.11 -7.37 4.21
CA ASP A 212 -6.56 -7.56 4.37
C ASP A 212 -7.13 -8.21 3.10
N PRO A 213 -7.13 -9.56 3.05
CA PRO A 213 -7.76 -10.35 2.00
C PRO A 213 -9.18 -9.89 1.65
N ASP A 214 -9.92 -9.44 2.66
CA ASP A 214 -11.36 -9.19 2.60
C ASP A 214 -11.70 -7.76 2.24
N LYS A 215 -10.70 -6.89 2.10
CA LYS A 215 -10.88 -5.46 1.84
C LYS A 215 -11.84 -5.21 0.67
N ASN A 216 -11.67 -5.93 -0.43
CA ASN A 216 -12.53 -5.76 -1.61
C ASN A 216 -13.97 -6.22 -1.35
N ALA A 217 -14.16 -7.39 -0.72
CA ALA A 217 -15.49 -7.88 -0.35
C ALA A 217 -16.20 -6.90 0.61
N LYS A 218 -15.48 -6.35 1.59
CA LYS A 218 -16.00 -5.33 2.51
C LYS A 218 -16.42 -4.05 1.78
N ILE A 219 -15.68 -3.62 0.76
CA ILE A 219 -16.05 -2.46 -0.06
C ILE A 219 -17.36 -2.72 -0.81
N VAL A 220 -17.51 -3.90 -1.41
CA VAL A 220 -18.75 -4.30 -2.11
C VAL A 220 -19.93 -4.30 -1.14
N ILE A 221 -19.80 -4.99 -0.01
CA ILE A 221 -20.85 -5.09 1.02
C ILE A 221 -21.23 -3.69 1.54
N LYS A 222 -20.25 -2.87 1.92
CA LYS A 222 -20.50 -1.52 2.42
C LYS A 222 -21.15 -0.60 1.38
N THR A 223 -20.82 -0.80 0.11
CA THR A 223 -21.47 -0.08 -0.99
C THR A 223 -22.94 -0.48 -1.06
N ALA A 224 -23.25 -1.77 -1.01
CA ALA A 224 -24.62 -2.25 -1.02
C ALA A 224 -25.43 -1.82 0.22
N GLU A 225 -24.83 -1.88 1.41
CA GLU A 225 -25.45 -1.42 2.67
C GLU A 225 -25.82 0.06 2.61
N SER A 226 -25.09 0.89 1.86
CA SER A 226 -25.40 2.32 1.73
C SER A 226 -26.70 2.62 0.96
N TYR A 227 -27.20 1.65 0.18
CA TYR A 227 -28.44 1.76 -0.58
C TYR A 227 -29.67 1.34 0.23
N VAL A 228 -29.48 0.67 1.36
CA VAL A 228 -30.56 0.20 2.22
C VAL A 228 -30.61 1.06 3.49
N PRO A 229 -31.79 1.56 3.91
CA PRO A 229 -31.92 2.11 5.24
C PRO A 229 -31.49 1.11 6.33
N PRO A 230 -30.80 1.57 7.39
CA PRO A 230 -30.46 0.72 8.51
C PRO A 230 -31.72 0.19 9.18
N ILE A 231 -31.70 -1.08 9.58
CA ILE A 231 -32.73 -1.66 10.44
C ILE A 231 -32.52 -1.07 11.85
N PHE A 232 -33.53 -0.40 12.39
CA PHE A 232 -33.42 0.20 13.72
C PHE A 232 -33.55 -0.88 14.79
N ILE A 233 -32.53 -0.93 15.64
CA ILE A 233 -32.45 -1.75 16.83
C ILE A 233 -33.09 -0.94 17.96
N THR A 234 -34.07 -1.49 18.68
CA THR A 234 -34.73 -0.80 19.79
C THR A 234 -33.73 -0.46 20.92
N GLU A 235 -33.97 0.57 21.73
CA GLU A 235 -33.11 0.89 22.88
C GLU A 235 -32.96 -0.31 23.85
N ALA A 236 -33.97 -1.17 23.92
CA ALA A 236 -33.95 -2.41 24.70
C ALA A 236 -32.96 -3.46 24.16
N GLU A 237 -32.78 -3.53 22.83
CA GLU A 237 -31.76 -4.36 22.19
C GLU A 237 -30.36 -3.72 22.28
N GLN A 238 -30.24 -2.38 22.21
CA GLN A 238 -28.97 -1.68 22.47
C GLN A 238 -28.50 -1.84 23.93
N LYS A 239 -29.43 -1.89 24.88
CA LYS A 239 -29.16 -2.13 26.31
C LYS A 239 -28.98 -3.63 26.64
N GLY A 240 -29.04 -4.52 25.65
CA GLY A 240 -28.79 -5.95 25.80
C GLY A 240 -29.88 -6.74 26.55
N ILE A 241 -31.06 -6.15 26.74
CA ILE A 241 -32.19 -6.72 27.50
C ILE A 241 -32.98 -7.70 26.61
N LEU A 242 -33.01 -7.46 25.30
CA LEU A 242 -33.47 -8.40 24.28
C LEU A 242 -32.26 -9.01 23.58
N LYS A 243 -32.20 -10.35 23.50
CA LYS A 243 -31.19 -11.03 22.68
C LYS A 243 -31.37 -10.55 21.24
N LYS A 244 -30.28 -10.07 20.63
CA LYS A 244 -30.22 -9.78 19.20
C LYS A 244 -30.84 -10.98 18.50
N PRO A 245 -31.95 -10.81 17.76
CA PRO A 245 -32.48 -11.89 16.97
C PRO A 245 -31.35 -12.47 16.11
N ALA A 246 -31.11 -13.78 16.20
CA ALA A 246 -30.14 -14.46 15.32
C ALA A 246 -30.43 -14.00 13.89
N GLU A 247 -29.40 -13.61 13.12
CA GLU A 247 -29.49 -13.01 11.78
C GLU A 247 -30.86 -13.22 11.12
N GLY A 248 -31.73 -12.20 11.17
CA GLY A 248 -33.05 -12.23 10.53
C GLY A 248 -34.29 -12.32 11.42
N SER A 249 -34.23 -12.05 12.73
CA SER A 249 -35.46 -11.94 13.57
C SER A 249 -35.82 -10.51 14.04
N GLY A 250 -35.30 -9.47 13.38
CA GLY A 250 -35.67 -8.05 13.56
C GLY A 250 -35.99 -7.34 12.24
N GLY A 251 -36.44 -8.09 11.24
CA GLY A 251 -36.49 -7.69 9.83
C GLY A 251 -35.39 -8.42 9.02
N PRO A 252 -35.65 -8.76 7.75
CA PRO A 252 -34.66 -9.41 6.90
C PRO A 252 -33.36 -8.61 6.84
N PRO A 253 -32.15 -9.20 6.90
CA PRO A 253 -30.96 -8.50 6.45
C PRO A 253 -31.23 -8.07 5.01
N ALA A 254 -31.31 -6.75 4.80
CA ALA A 254 -31.68 -6.24 3.50
C ALA A 254 -30.62 -6.57 2.46
N VAL A 255 -29.37 -6.83 2.86
CA VAL A 255 -28.30 -7.26 1.97
C VAL A 255 -27.80 -8.64 2.42
N VAL A 256 -27.83 -9.62 1.53
CA VAL A 256 -27.33 -10.98 1.74
C VAL A 256 -26.05 -11.15 0.94
N ASN A 257 -24.94 -11.42 1.62
CA ASN A 257 -23.63 -11.60 1.01
C ASN A 257 -23.39 -13.05 0.57
N LEU A 258 -23.27 -13.29 -0.73
CA LEU A 258 -22.93 -14.57 -1.36
C LEU A 258 -21.69 -14.43 -2.26
N LEU A 259 -20.80 -13.48 -1.96
CA LEU A 259 -19.59 -13.24 -2.74
C LEU A 259 -18.60 -14.39 -2.61
N ILE A 260 -18.01 -14.77 -3.74
CA ILE A 260 -16.97 -15.80 -3.84
C ILE A 260 -15.61 -15.13 -4.05
N ARG A 261 -14.62 -15.51 -3.24
CA ARG A 261 -13.26 -14.97 -3.34
C ARG A 261 -12.51 -15.63 -4.49
N LYS A 262 -11.87 -14.82 -5.34
CA LYS A 262 -10.97 -15.31 -6.38
C LYS A 262 -9.53 -15.00 -6.01
N PRO A 263 -8.63 -16.01 -5.93
CA PRO A 263 -7.20 -15.79 -5.69
C PRO A 263 -6.66 -14.79 -6.71
N LYS A 264 -5.94 -13.78 -6.23
CA LYS A 264 -5.22 -12.84 -7.10
C LYS A 264 -4.34 -13.68 -8.03
N PRO A 265 -4.42 -13.51 -9.37
CA PRO A 265 -3.55 -14.22 -10.29
C PRO A 265 -2.10 -14.04 -9.82
N ALA A 266 -1.38 -15.15 -9.63
CA ALA A 266 0.02 -15.09 -9.21
C ALA A 266 0.75 -14.20 -10.21
N ALA A 267 1.39 -13.13 -9.72
CA ALA A 267 2.17 -12.23 -10.56
C ALA A 267 3.07 -13.09 -11.44
N GLU A 268 2.96 -12.94 -12.76
CA GLU A 268 3.72 -13.74 -13.72
C GLU A 268 5.18 -13.78 -13.27
N ALA A 269 5.72 -14.97 -13.10
CA ALA A 269 7.06 -15.15 -12.57
C ALA A 269 8.02 -14.26 -13.36
N ALA A 270 8.63 -13.30 -12.68
CA ALA A 270 9.44 -12.30 -13.34
C ALA A 270 10.56 -13.01 -14.10
N LYS A 271 10.64 -12.75 -15.41
CA LYS A 271 11.61 -13.38 -16.29
C LYS A 271 13.01 -13.00 -15.82
N ILE A 272 13.90 -13.99 -15.81
CA ILE A 272 15.29 -13.81 -15.39
C ILE A 272 16.15 -13.85 -16.64
N ILE A 273 17.09 -12.90 -16.74
CA ILE A 273 17.95 -12.73 -17.89
C ILE A 273 19.39 -12.94 -17.45
N ARG A 274 20.08 -13.87 -18.10
CA ARG A 274 21.53 -14.01 -18.02
C ARG A 274 22.17 -13.18 -19.12
N ILE A 275 23.15 -12.38 -18.75
CA ILE A 275 23.90 -11.54 -19.67
C ILE A 275 25.35 -11.97 -19.60
N THR A 276 25.93 -12.34 -20.73
CA THR A 276 27.34 -12.70 -20.84
C THR A 276 28.07 -11.66 -21.67
N ALA A 277 29.14 -11.09 -21.13
CA ALA A 277 30.03 -10.18 -21.84
C ALA A 277 31.36 -10.87 -22.16
N HIS A 278 31.80 -10.77 -23.41
CA HIS A 278 33.07 -11.31 -23.89
C HIS A 278 33.99 -10.16 -24.32
N TYR A 279 35.18 -10.10 -23.73
CA TYR A 279 36.21 -9.12 -24.02
C TYR A 279 37.23 -9.73 -24.98
N VAL A 280 37.31 -9.22 -26.20
CA VAL A 280 38.07 -9.83 -27.28
C VAL A 280 39.08 -8.85 -27.85
N GLU A 281 40.33 -9.28 -27.93
CA GLU A 281 41.40 -8.60 -28.64
C GLU A 281 41.54 -9.19 -30.05
N LEU A 282 41.53 -8.34 -31.08
CA LEU A 282 41.63 -8.71 -32.50
C LEU A 282 42.90 -8.11 -33.12
N ASN A 283 43.66 -8.92 -33.85
CA ASN A 283 44.84 -8.47 -34.59
C ASN A 283 44.45 -7.92 -35.98
N LYS A 284 44.99 -6.76 -36.37
CA LYS A 284 44.56 -6.00 -37.55
C LYS A 284 44.90 -6.62 -38.91
N ASN A 285 45.72 -7.68 -38.98
CA ASN A 285 46.11 -8.29 -40.27
C ASN A 285 45.00 -9.09 -40.99
N TYR A 286 43.80 -9.25 -40.42
CA TYR A 286 42.73 -10.04 -41.05
C TYR A 286 41.31 -9.45 -40.93
N ALA A 287 41.17 -8.18 -40.54
CA ALA A 287 39.87 -7.51 -40.49
C ALA A 287 39.16 -7.42 -41.86
N LYS A 288 39.86 -7.66 -42.98
CA LYS A 288 39.30 -7.66 -44.34
C LYS A 288 38.64 -8.98 -44.77
N ASN A 289 38.94 -10.09 -44.10
CA ASN A 289 38.43 -11.43 -44.48
C ASN A 289 37.41 -12.00 -43.47
N PHE A 290 37.27 -11.36 -42.31
CA PHE A 290 36.17 -11.64 -41.39
C PHE A 290 34.90 -10.94 -41.90
N ARG A 291 34.00 -11.69 -42.55
CA ARG A 291 32.66 -11.22 -42.97
C ARG A 291 31.75 -10.99 -41.76
N PHE A 292 32.07 -9.99 -40.93
CA PHE A 292 31.08 -9.38 -40.06
C PHE A 292 30.09 -8.63 -40.96
N ASN A 293 28.96 -9.25 -41.30
CA ASN A 293 27.82 -8.48 -41.78
C ASN A 293 27.29 -7.68 -40.59
N TRP A 294 27.77 -6.44 -40.42
CA TRP A 294 27.09 -5.45 -39.60
C TRP A 294 25.79 -5.11 -40.31
N THR A 295 24.70 -5.78 -39.96
CA THR A 295 23.34 -5.32 -40.28
C THR A 295 22.91 -4.38 -39.17
N PRO A 296 22.94 -3.04 -39.37
CA PRO A 296 22.32 -2.13 -38.42
C PRO A 296 20.81 -2.44 -38.38
N GLY A 297 20.31 -2.81 -37.22
CA GLY A 297 18.87 -2.94 -36.99
C GLY A 297 18.27 -1.53 -36.94
N ILE A 298 17.66 -1.08 -38.04
CA ILE A 298 16.85 0.14 -38.06
C ILE A 298 15.53 -0.22 -37.38
N SER A 299 15.35 0.20 -36.13
CA SER A 299 14.02 0.23 -35.50
C SER A 299 13.24 1.43 -36.04
N ASP A 300 11.95 1.21 -36.34
CA ASP A 300 11.03 2.11 -37.06
C ASP A 300 10.81 3.52 -36.45
N GLU A 301 11.44 3.86 -35.31
CA GLU A 301 11.27 5.16 -34.64
C GLU A 301 12.52 6.06 -34.65
N THR A 302 13.51 5.77 -35.48
CA THR A 302 14.74 6.57 -35.52
C THR A 302 14.52 7.87 -36.30
N LYS A 303 14.12 8.96 -35.61
CA LYS A 303 14.09 10.33 -36.17
C LYS A 303 15.52 10.82 -36.42
N ILE A 304 15.84 11.04 -37.70
CA ILE A 304 17.06 11.72 -38.12
C ILE A 304 16.81 13.23 -37.98
N ASP A 305 17.38 13.87 -36.95
CA ASP A 305 17.39 15.33 -36.83
C ASP A 305 18.74 15.87 -37.32
N VAL A 306 18.72 16.67 -38.39
CA VAL A 306 19.91 17.31 -38.97
C VAL A 306 19.96 18.74 -38.48
N LYS A 307 20.73 19.00 -37.43
CA LYS A 307 21.13 20.36 -37.04
C LYS A 307 22.63 20.56 -37.26
N ASN A 308 22.98 21.59 -38.03
CA ASN A 308 24.34 22.10 -38.23
C ASN A 308 25.39 21.11 -38.74
N GLY A 309 25.05 20.29 -39.75
CA GLY A 309 26.06 19.55 -40.53
C GLY A 309 26.86 18.49 -39.76
N SER A 310 26.44 18.13 -38.54
CA SER A 310 27.04 17.04 -37.77
C SER A 310 26.11 15.82 -37.77
N LEU A 311 26.57 14.74 -38.39
CA LEU A 311 25.93 13.42 -38.41
C LEU A 311 26.27 12.68 -37.12
N THR A 312 25.36 12.70 -36.13
CA THR A 312 25.50 11.88 -34.92
C THR A 312 24.65 10.62 -35.09
N SER A 313 25.27 9.48 -35.42
CA SER A 313 24.61 8.18 -35.54
C SER A 313 25.32 7.15 -34.65
N THR A 314 24.57 6.50 -33.76
CA THR A 314 25.08 5.41 -32.91
C THR A 314 24.89 4.11 -33.69
N ILE A 315 25.98 3.52 -34.17
CA ILE A 315 25.95 2.28 -34.98
C ILE A 315 25.99 1.09 -34.01
N SER A 316 24.89 0.35 -33.93
CA SER A 316 24.82 -0.97 -33.27
C SER A 316 24.69 -2.07 -34.32
N GLY A 317 25.46 -3.16 -34.18
CA GLY A 317 25.44 -4.31 -35.07
C GLY A 317 25.27 -5.62 -34.30
N THR A 318 24.34 -6.45 -34.75
CA THR A 318 24.03 -7.77 -34.18
C THR A 318 24.82 -8.88 -34.88
N ILE A 319 25.18 -9.94 -34.15
CA ILE A 319 26.04 -11.04 -34.60
C ILE A 319 25.41 -12.37 -34.16
N SER A 320 25.01 -13.18 -35.14
CA SER A 320 24.58 -14.56 -34.89
C SER A 320 25.77 -15.51 -34.75
N SER A 321 25.68 -16.44 -33.79
CA SER A 321 26.67 -17.51 -33.55
C SER A 321 28.11 -17.00 -33.32
N LEU A 322 28.29 -16.10 -32.34
CA LEU A 322 29.60 -15.54 -31.98
C LEU A 322 30.62 -16.61 -31.58
N ILE A 323 30.23 -17.57 -30.72
CA ILE A 323 31.18 -18.53 -30.11
C ILE A 323 31.93 -19.40 -31.16
N PRO A 324 31.26 -20.08 -32.11
CA PRO A 324 31.96 -20.87 -33.13
C PRO A 324 32.89 -20.04 -34.01
N LYS A 325 32.49 -18.80 -34.34
CA LYS A 325 33.30 -17.88 -35.15
C LYS A 325 34.52 -17.37 -34.38
N LEU A 326 34.34 -17.10 -33.08
CA LEU A 326 35.41 -16.68 -32.19
C LEU A 326 36.43 -17.79 -31.95
N ASP A 327 36.00 -19.05 -31.81
CA ASP A 327 36.90 -20.19 -31.63
C ASP A 327 37.71 -20.50 -32.90
N ASN A 328 37.12 -20.31 -34.09
CA ASN A 328 37.86 -20.33 -35.34
C ASN A 328 38.94 -19.22 -35.38
N ALA A 329 38.62 -18.01 -34.94
CA ALA A 329 39.59 -16.91 -34.88
C ALA A 329 40.72 -17.15 -33.86
N LYS A 330 40.43 -17.81 -32.73
CA LYS A 330 41.44 -18.21 -31.73
C LYS A 330 42.41 -19.26 -32.26
N THR A 331 41.88 -20.32 -32.87
CA THR A 331 42.69 -21.45 -33.39
C THR A 331 43.67 -21.01 -34.46
N HIS A 332 43.37 -19.95 -35.21
CA HIS A 332 44.24 -19.37 -36.22
C HIS A 332 45.10 -18.19 -35.68
N GLY A 333 45.07 -17.92 -34.37
CA GLY A 333 45.90 -16.89 -33.73
C GLY A 333 45.49 -15.44 -34.03
N HIS A 334 44.25 -15.21 -34.45
CA HIS A 334 43.76 -13.90 -34.92
C HIS A 334 42.93 -13.15 -33.89
N ALA A 335 42.34 -13.87 -32.94
CA ALA A 335 41.60 -13.31 -31.83
C ALA A 335 42.09 -13.93 -30.51
N ARG A 336 42.18 -13.09 -29.48
CA ARG A 336 42.45 -13.54 -28.11
C ARG A 336 41.29 -13.10 -27.23
N VAL A 337 40.62 -14.04 -26.59
CA VAL A 337 39.62 -13.72 -25.57
C VAL A 337 40.36 -13.45 -24.27
N LEU A 338 40.18 -12.24 -23.75
CA LEU A 338 40.85 -11.78 -22.55
C LEU A 338 40.10 -12.23 -21.31
N GLU A 339 38.78 -12.04 -21.33
CA GLU A 339 37.93 -12.25 -20.17
C GLU A 339 36.49 -12.50 -20.64
N ALA A 340 35.74 -13.26 -19.83
CA ALA A 340 34.30 -13.46 -20.02
C ALA A 340 33.61 -13.29 -18.66
N SER A 341 32.74 -12.30 -18.57
CA SER A 341 31.98 -12.00 -17.36
C SER A 341 30.51 -12.36 -17.59
N SER A 342 29.79 -12.73 -16.53
CA SER A 342 28.36 -13.00 -16.64
C SER A 342 27.60 -12.53 -15.42
N LEU A 343 26.41 -11.99 -15.67
CA LEU A 343 25.51 -11.40 -14.69
C LEU A 343 24.11 -12.00 -14.88
N ILE A 344 23.39 -12.27 -13.79
CA ILE A 344 21.97 -12.64 -13.82
C ILE A 344 21.18 -11.52 -13.17
N VAL A 345 20.14 -11.06 -13.86
CA VAL A 345 19.28 -9.94 -13.46
C VAL A 345 17.82 -10.26 -13.77
N GLN A 346 16.92 -9.76 -12.94
CA GLN A 346 15.48 -9.86 -13.18
C GLN A 346 15.06 -8.81 -14.21
N ASP A 347 13.98 -9.10 -14.95
CA ASP A 347 13.39 -8.14 -15.88
C ASP A 347 13.14 -6.78 -15.22
N GLN A 348 13.52 -5.70 -15.93
CA GLN A 348 13.44 -4.30 -15.51
C GLN A 348 14.32 -3.88 -14.32
N GLN A 349 15.10 -4.79 -13.74
CA GLN A 349 16.02 -4.49 -12.64
C GLN A 349 17.44 -4.22 -13.16
N GLN A 350 18.10 -3.19 -12.63
CA GLN A 350 19.48 -2.88 -12.97
C GLN A 350 20.44 -3.82 -12.23
N GLY A 351 21.44 -4.32 -12.93
CA GLY A 351 22.57 -5.04 -12.32
C GLY A 351 23.90 -4.40 -12.67
N ILE A 352 24.87 -4.56 -11.77
CA ILE A 352 26.19 -3.95 -11.86
C ILE A 352 27.24 -5.07 -11.75
N LEU A 353 28.19 -5.07 -12.67
CA LEU A 353 29.35 -5.95 -12.67
C LEU A 353 30.61 -5.08 -12.61
N LYS A 354 31.34 -5.14 -11.49
CA LYS A 354 32.55 -4.34 -11.26
C LYS A 354 33.74 -5.25 -10.95
N ASN A 355 34.82 -5.12 -11.72
CA ASN A 355 36.10 -5.76 -11.51
C ASN A 355 37.20 -4.68 -11.56
N ALA A 356 37.59 -4.17 -10.38
CA ALA A 356 38.51 -3.05 -10.28
C ALA A 356 39.61 -3.32 -9.24
N THR A 357 40.81 -2.77 -9.50
CA THR A 357 41.94 -2.76 -8.58
C THR A 357 42.11 -1.34 -8.04
N GLN A 358 42.33 -1.21 -6.73
CA GLN A 358 42.60 0.08 -6.10
C GLN A 358 44.08 0.42 -6.20
N ILE A 359 44.39 1.59 -6.73
CA ILE A 359 45.75 2.13 -6.73
C ILE A 359 45.83 3.38 -5.86
N PRO A 360 46.85 3.49 -5.01
CA PRO A 360 47.09 4.71 -4.26
C PRO A 360 47.64 5.80 -5.19
N ILE A 361 47.04 6.97 -5.16
CA ILE A 361 47.53 8.19 -5.81
C ILE A 361 47.91 9.20 -4.72
N THR A 362 49.03 9.88 -4.91
CA THR A 362 49.47 10.95 -4.01
C THR A 362 48.70 12.22 -4.35
N VAL A 363 47.98 12.77 -3.37
CA VAL A 363 47.29 14.05 -3.50
C VAL A 363 47.97 15.10 -2.63
N LEU A 364 48.21 16.28 -3.18
CA LEU A 364 48.80 17.41 -2.44
C LEU A 364 47.65 18.30 -1.97
N SER A 365 47.40 18.33 -0.67
CA SER A 365 46.43 19.27 -0.08
C SER A 365 47.16 20.43 0.57
N ALA A 366 46.77 21.67 0.25
CA ALA A 366 47.30 22.85 0.92
C ALA A 366 46.50 23.13 2.20
N GLN A 367 47.16 23.05 3.36
CA GLN A 367 46.56 23.38 4.66
C GLN A 367 47.57 24.24 5.44
N GLY A 368 47.15 25.45 5.84
CA GLY A 368 47.93 26.31 6.76
C GLY A 368 49.30 26.76 6.25
N GLY A 369 49.45 27.11 4.96
CA GLY A 369 50.69 27.66 4.42
C GLY A 369 51.79 26.63 4.08
N GLY A 370 51.49 25.32 4.19
CA GLY A 370 52.36 24.22 3.75
C GLY A 370 51.61 23.19 2.90
N THR A 371 52.35 22.45 2.07
CA THR A 371 51.83 21.36 1.24
C THR A 371 51.89 20.05 2.03
N VAL A 372 50.74 19.46 2.35
CA VAL A 372 50.64 18.13 2.99
C VAL A 372 50.39 17.08 1.91
N GLN A 373 51.20 16.02 1.89
CA GLN A 373 50.98 14.87 1.00
C GLN A 373 49.99 13.89 1.65
N GLY A 374 48.84 13.68 1.01
CA GLY A 374 47.87 12.64 1.33
C GLY A 374 47.91 11.50 0.32
N THR A 375 47.35 10.35 0.67
CA THR A 375 47.15 9.22 -0.25
C THR A 375 45.65 9.02 -0.45
N GLU A 376 45.19 9.06 -1.70
CA GLU A 376 43.82 8.74 -2.10
C GLU A 376 43.83 7.44 -2.91
N PHE A 377 42.81 6.60 -2.78
CA PHE A 377 42.70 5.38 -3.57
C PHE A 377 41.77 5.60 -4.77
N LYS A 378 42.25 5.26 -5.97
CA LYS A 378 41.46 5.29 -7.20
C LYS A 378 41.21 3.87 -7.69
N ASP A 379 39.93 3.54 -7.92
CA ASP A 379 39.55 2.29 -8.58
C ASP A 379 39.91 2.34 -10.07
N VAL A 380 40.72 1.39 -10.54
CA VAL A 380 41.08 1.21 -11.93
C VAL A 380 40.71 -0.20 -12.37
N GLY A 381 39.83 -0.29 -13.35
CA GLY A 381 39.40 -1.55 -13.94
C GLY A 381 38.07 -1.40 -14.68
N LEU A 382 37.31 -2.47 -14.70
CA LEU A 382 36.10 -2.64 -15.48
C LEU A 382 34.86 -2.41 -14.62
N THR A 383 33.91 -1.61 -15.11
CA THR A 383 32.56 -1.49 -14.54
C THR A 383 31.53 -1.59 -15.66
N MET A 384 30.50 -2.41 -15.48
CA MET A 384 29.44 -2.61 -16.46
C MET A 384 28.09 -2.59 -15.75
N GLU A 385 27.26 -1.62 -16.08
CA GLU A 385 25.89 -1.48 -15.58
C GLU A 385 24.93 -1.85 -16.69
N ILE A 386 23.97 -2.75 -16.39
CA ILE A 386 23.05 -3.25 -17.38
C ILE A 386 21.64 -3.30 -16.83
N LYS A 387 20.67 -2.84 -17.63
CA LYS A 387 19.24 -2.95 -17.33
C LYS A 387 18.53 -3.64 -18.52
N PRO A 388 18.07 -4.89 -18.35
CA PRO A 388 17.31 -5.59 -19.37
C PRO A 388 15.81 -5.30 -19.26
N THR A 389 15.14 -5.26 -20.40
CA THR A 389 13.68 -5.23 -20.52
C THR A 389 13.25 -6.25 -21.57
N VAL A 390 12.47 -7.26 -21.18
CA VAL A 390 11.95 -8.29 -22.09
C VAL A 390 10.70 -7.77 -22.78
N LEU A 391 10.71 -7.79 -24.11
CA LEU A 391 9.57 -7.42 -24.94
C LEU A 391 8.63 -8.64 -25.08
N PRO A 392 7.37 -8.58 -24.61
CA PRO A 392 6.47 -9.74 -24.53
C PRO A 392 6.18 -10.42 -25.87
N GLU A 393 6.12 -9.66 -26.96
CA GLU A 393 5.65 -10.12 -28.27
C GLU A 393 6.73 -10.81 -29.12
N THR A 394 8.00 -10.44 -28.98
CA THR A 394 9.06 -10.80 -29.94
C THR A 394 10.19 -11.65 -29.35
N SER A 395 10.13 -11.98 -28.05
CA SER A 395 11.25 -12.63 -27.32
C SER A 395 12.57 -11.85 -27.42
N GLN A 396 12.48 -10.56 -27.72
CA GLN A 396 13.61 -9.64 -27.76
C GLN A 396 13.87 -9.07 -26.37
N VAL A 397 15.13 -8.77 -26.11
CA VAL A 397 15.60 -8.13 -24.89
C VAL A 397 16.18 -6.78 -25.28
N ARG A 398 15.55 -5.72 -24.79
CA ARG A 398 16.13 -4.37 -24.82
C ARG A 398 17.13 -4.27 -23.67
N LEU A 399 18.38 -3.92 -23.98
CA LEU A 399 19.48 -3.78 -23.04
C LEU A 399 19.94 -2.34 -23.01
N GLU A 400 19.82 -1.67 -21.87
CA GLU A 400 20.54 -0.43 -21.59
C GLU A 400 21.87 -0.81 -20.95
N VAL A 401 22.99 -0.41 -21.56
CA VAL A 401 24.32 -0.78 -21.11
C VAL A 401 25.20 0.45 -20.96
N ASN A 402 25.79 0.60 -19.78
CA ASN A 402 26.88 1.54 -19.51
C ASN A 402 28.13 0.75 -19.16
N PHE A 403 29.22 0.98 -19.89
CA PHE A 403 30.46 0.24 -19.78
C PHE A 403 31.64 1.19 -19.61
N ASP A 404 32.39 1.00 -18.54
CA ASP A 404 33.58 1.76 -18.18
C ASP A 404 34.79 0.84 -18.06
N LEU A 405 35.88 1.21 -18.73
CA LEU A 405 37.17 0.55 -18.63
C LEU A 405 38.26 1.58 -18.32
N LEU A 406 38.82 1.49 -17.12
CA LEU A 406 39.97 2.26 -16.69
C LEU A 406 41.22 1.35 -16.70
N THR A 407 42.30 1.78 -17.34
CA THR A 407 43.57 1.02 -17.43
C THR A 407 44.76 1.92 -17.15
N ILE A 408 45.82 1.37 -16.55
CA ILE A 408 47.06 2.10 -16.27
C ILE A 408 47.94 2.04 -17.51
N LEU A 409 48.37 3.21 -18.01
CA LEU A 409 49.26 3.30 -19.17
C LEU A 409 50.73 3.34 -18.77
N ASP A 410 51.08 4.17 -17.78
CA ASP A 410 52.46 4.38 -17.32
C ASP A 410 52.47 5.02 -15.92
N PHE A 411 53.64 5.05 -15.27
CA PHE A 411 53.90 5.79 -14.04
C PHE A 411 54.92 6.90 -14.31
N ASN A 412 54.68 8.11 -13.81
CA ASN A 412 55.68 9.17 -13.90
C ASN A 412 56.84 8.92 -12.91
N ALA A 413 57.90 9.74 -12.98
CA ALA A 413 59.08 9.63 -12.10
C ALA A 413 58.78 9.79 -10.59
N GLN A 414 57.57 10.23 -10.24
CA GLN A 414 57.07 10.40 -8.86
C GLN A 414 56.11 9.27 -8.44
N GLY A 415 55.94 8.24 -9.28
CA GLY A 415 55.07 7.09 -8.99
C GLY A 415 53.57 7.35 -9.21
N VAL A 416 53.20 8.46 -9.85
CA VAL A 416 51.79 8.78 -10.17
C VAL A 416 51.38 8.08 -11.48
N PRO A 417 50.31 7.28 -11.48
CA PRO A 417 49.84 6.55 -12.65
C PRO A 417 49.11 7.47 -13.65
N SER A 418 49.37 7.30 -14.94
CA SER A 418 48.52 7.79 -16.02
C SER A 418 47.43 6.76 -16.33
N ILE A 419 46.16 7.15 -16.23
CA ILE A 419 45.01 6.25 -16.39
C ILE A 419 44.28 6.58 -17.70
N SER A 420 44.11 5.59 -18.57
CA SER A 420 43.21 5.65 -19.72
C SER A 420 41.80 5.26 -19.29
N HIS A 421 40.82 6.10 -19.61
CA HIS A 421 39.40 5.84 -19.33
C HIS A 421 38.63 5.73 -20.65
N ASN A 422 37.99 4.59 -20.88
CA ASN A 422 37.11 4.34 -22.01
C ASN A 422 35.69 4.12 -21.50
N ASN A 423 34.75 4.96 -21.91
CA ASN A 423 33.34 4.82 -21.58
C ASN A 423 32.50 4.53 -22.84
N VAL A 424 31.54 3.62 -22.72
CA VAL A 424 30.58 3.28 -23.77
C VAL A 424 29.18 3.19 -23.16
N THR A 425 28.29 4.09 -23.56
CA THR A 425 26.87 4.04 -23.19
C THR A 425 26.04 3.75 -24.43
N THR A 426 25.21 2.70 -24.39
CA THR A 426 24.42 2.28 -25.55
C THR A 426 23.12 1.58 -25.15
N VAL A 427 22.15 1.59 -26.06
CA VAL A 427 20.89 0.86 -25.93
C VAL A 427 20.74 -0.07 -27.12
N LEU A 428 20.59 -1.36 -26.85
CA LEU A 428 20.51 -2.40 -27.87
C LEU A 428 19.20 -3.17 -27.76
N ILE A 429 18.67 -3.68 -28.87
CA ILE A 429 17.57 -4.64 -28.91
C ILE A 429 18.08 -5.89 -29.59
N LEU A 430 18.09 -7.00 -28.86
CA LEU A 430 18.67 -8.27 -29.31
C LEU A 430 17.65 -9.40 -29.15
N ASN A 431 17.67 -10.39 -30.03
CA ASN A 431 16.95 -11.63 -29.77
C ASN A 431 17.67 -12.44 -28.68
N ALA A 432 16.93 -13.22 -27.90
CA ALA A 432 17.51 -14.09 -26.88
C ALA A 432 18.52 -15.07 -27.53
N GLY A 433 19.77 -15.07 -27.04
CA GLY A 433 20.87 -15.89 -27.54
C GLY A 433 21.74 -15.25 -28.63
N GLU A 434 21.36 -14.08 -29.17
CA GLU A 434 22.17 -13.34 -30.13
C GLU A 434 23.17 -12.41 -29.45
N SER A 435 24.35 -12.26 -30.05
CA SER A 435 25.36 -11.36 -29.51
C SER A 435 25.32 -10.01 -30.23
N ALA A 436 25.66 -8.91 -29.56
CA ALA A 436 25.98 -7.65 -30.22
C ALA A 436 27.30 -7.08 -29.74
N ALA A 437 27.97 -6.39 -30.65
CA ALA A 437 29.20 -5.65 -30.34
C ALA A 437 28.82 -4.28 -29.77
N LEU A 438 29.22 -4.00 -28.53
CA LEU A 438 28.97 -2.70 -27.88
C LEU A 438 29.86 -1.58 -28.43
N GLY A 439 31.03 -1.94 -28.96
CA GLY A 439 32.03 -0.98 -29.44
C GLY A 439 33.43 -1.59 -29.45
N GLY A 440 34.39 -0.89 -30.06
CA GLY A 440 35.78 -1.30 -30.03
C GLY A 440 36.81 -0.17 -29.99
N LEU A 441 37.88 -0.37 -29.22
CA LEU A 441 39.01 0.56 -29.05
C LEU A 441 40.17 0.12 -29.96
N VAL A 442 40.63 1.00 -30.85
CA VAL A 442 41.79 0.74 -31.70
C VAL A 442 43.01 1.38 -31.08
N THR A 443 43.97 0.58 -30.64
CA THR A 443 45.28 1.06 -30.18
C THR A 443 46.33 0.80 -31.26
N SER A 444 47.19 1.78 -31.53
CA SER A 444 48.32 1.62 -32.45
C SER A 444 49.60 2.07 -31.77
N ASN A 445 50.52 1.13 -31.55
CA ASN A 445 51.85 1.42 -31.06
C ASN A 445 52.84 1.35 -32.23
N ILE A 446 53.40 2.51 -32.60
CA ILE A 446 54.40 2.64 -33.66
C ILE A 446 55.73 2.97 -32.97
N ALA A 447 56.58 1.96 -32.83
CA ALA A 447 57.94 2.12 -32.33
C ALA A 447 58.93 2.07 -33.50
N THR A 448 59.76 3.10 -33.63
CA THR A 448 60.84 3.14 -34.62
C THR A 448 62.18 3.15 -33.89
N ASN A 449 62.86 2.02 -33.88
CA ASN A 449 64.19 1.91 -33.29
C ASN A 449 65.27 2.06 -34.38
N PHE A 450 66.34 2.76 -34.03
CA PHE A 450 67.50 2.94 -34.89
C PHE A 450 68.73 2.38 -34.19
N ASN A 451 69.42 1.43 -34.82
CA ASN A 451 70.78 1.10 -34.41
C ASN A 451 71.70 2.23 -34.90
N ARG A 452 72.33 2.95 -33.97
CA ARG A 452 73.39 3.92 -34.27
C ARG A 452 74.74 3.30 -33.90
N LEU A 453 75.76 3.58 -34.72
CA LEU A 453 77.14 3.21 -34.39
C LEU A 453 77.59 3.95 -33.11
N PRO A 454 78.44 3.34 -32.27
CA PRO A 454 79.03 4.01 -31.12
C PRO A 454 79.77 5.31 -31.53
N ALA A 455 79.66 6.37 -30.71
CA ALA A 455 80.11 7.72 -31.07
C ALA A 455 81.58 7.82 -31.51
N HIS A 456 82.46 6.98 -30.95
CA HIS A 456 83.90 6.95 -31.23
C HIS A 456 84.28 6.48 -32.65
N ILE A 457 83.35 5.87 -33.40
CA ILE A 457 83.58 5.41 -34.79
C ILE A 457 82.98 6.40 -35.80
N ALA A 458 82.01 7.23 -35.40
CA ALA A 458 81.28 8.13 -36.28
C ALA A 458 82.07 9.39 -36.69
N GLU A 459 83.11 9.78 -35.93
CA GLU A 459 83.82 11.05 -36.12
C GLU A 459 85.04 10.98 -37.08
N ARG A 460 85.53 9.79 -37.44
CA ARG A 460 86.79 9.64 -38.20
C ARG A 460 86.69 9.36 -39.70
N GLN A 461 85.50 9.31 -40.28
CA GLN A 461 85.35 9.14 -41.73
C GLN A 461 84.29 10.08 -42.28
N ASN A 462 84.62 10.76 -43.38
CA ASN A 462 83.62 11.34 -44.29
C ASN A 462 82.86 10.19 -44.96
N ILE A 463 81.87 9.67 -44.26
CA ILE A 463 81.00 8.59 -44.72
C ILE A 463 80.01 9.14 -45.77
N LEU A 464 80.39 9.06 -47.04
CA LEU A 464 79.53 9.38 -48.20
C LEU A 464 78.43 8.33 -48.45
N PHE A 465 78.42 7.20 -47.74
CA PHE A 465 77.37 6.18 -47.84
C PHE A 465 76.98 5.62 -46.47
N ASN A 466 75.71 5.79 -46.09
CA ASN A 466 75.13 5.32 -44.82
C ASN A 466 74.65 3.86 -44.96
N LEU A 467 75.58 2.90 -45.03
CA LEU A 467 75.30 1.49 -45.34
C LEU A 467 74.99 0.59 -44.11
N TYR A 468 74.95 1.12 -42.88
CA TYR A 468 74.80 0.29 -41.67
C TYR A 468 73.65 0.68 -40.72
N ARG A 469 72.72 1.54 -41.15
CA ARG A 469 71.54 1.87 -40.32
C ARG A 469 70.41 0.87 -40.57
N SER A 470 70.31 -0.18 -39.74
CA SER A 470 69.08 -0.98 -39.71
C SER A 470 67.96 -0.15 -39.07
N LYS A 471 66.83 -0.06 -39.76
CA LYS A 471 65.59 0.55 -39.27
C LYS A 471 64.65 -0.59 -38.95
N SER A 472 64.48 -0.93 -37.67
CA SER A 472 63.43 -1.87 -37.26
C SER A 472 62.15 -1.07 -37.01
N PHE A 473 61.15 -1.29 -37.86
CA PHE A 473 59.84 -0.69 -37.73
C PHE A 473 58.91 -1.70 -37.04
N GLN A 474 58.50 -1.41 -35.81
CA GLN A 474 57.56 -2.24 -35.07
C GLN A 474 56.22 -1.51 -35.01
N ASN A 475 55.24 -2.00 -35.77
CA ASN A 475 53.89 -1.46 -35.86
C ASN A 475 52.91 -2.49 -35.31
N ASN A 476 52.55 -2.36 -34.04
CA ASN A 476 51.58 -3.24 -33.41
C ASN A 476 50.22 -2.53 -33.34
N LYS A 477 49.23 -3.07 -34.03
CA LYS A 477 47.85 -2.53 -34.04
C LYS A 477 46.92 -3.58 -33.46
N SER A 478 46.31 -3.27 -32.32
CA SER A 478 45.37 -4.14 -31.63
C SER A 478 44.01 -3.47 -31.51
N GLN A 479 42.94 -4.25 -31.69
CA GLN A 479 41.56 -3.78 -31.56
C GLN A 479 40.88 -4.55 -30.43
N PHE A 480 40.35 -3.84 -29.43
CA PHE A 480 39.55 -4.44 -28.37
C PHE A 480 38.07 -4.32 -28.74
N VAL A 481 37.29 -5.39 -28.65
CA VAL A 481 35.84 -5.40 -28.93
C VAL A 481 35.13 -6.11 -27.78
N VAL A 482 34.01 -5.52 -27.32
CA VAL A 482 33.16 -6.12 -26.29
C VAL A 482 31.88 -6.65 -26.94
N PHE A 483 31.60 -7.94 -26.72
CA PHE A 483 30.35 -8.56 -27.16
C PHE A 483 29.45 -8.86 -25.98
N ILE A 484 28.16 -8.54 -26.08
CA ILE A 484 27.14 -8.90 -25.08
C ILE A 484 26.13 -9.86 -25.69
N THR A 485 25.75 -10.88 -24.91
CA THR A 485 24.75 -11.88 -25.29
C THR A 485 23.73 -12.03 -24.15
N PRO A 486 22.45 -11.62 -24.33
CA PRO A 486 21.37 -11.88 -23.39
C PRO A 486 20.77 -13.27 -23.63
N GLU A 487 20.37 -13.93 -22.56
CA GLU A 487 19.68 -15.23 -22.58
C GLU A 487 18.57 -15.22 -21.54
N ILE A 488 17.34 -15.53 -21.96
CA ILE A 488 16.19 -15.62 -21.07
C ILE A 488 16.20 -16.99 -20.40
N LEU A 489 16.12 -17.01 -19.08
CA LEU A 489 16.10 -18.21 -18.27
C LEU A 489 14.67 -18.47 -17.75
N PRO A 490 14.20 -19.73 -17.76
CA PRO A 490 12.86 -20.07 -17.29
C PRO A 490 12.72 -20.01 -15.76
N SER A 491 13.82 -20.09 -15.00
CA SER A 491 13.81 -20.01 -13.53
C SER A 491 15.18 -19.62 -12.94
N ALA A 492 15.16 -19.02 -11.74
CA ALA A 492 16.34 -18.59 -11.00
C ALA A 492 17.24 -19.77 -10.63
N SER A 493 16.63 -20.90 -10.26
CA SER A 493 17.34 -22.11 -9.85
C SER A 493 18.14 -22.72 -11.01
N GLU A 494 17.58 -22.75 -12.21
CA GLU A 494 18.29 -23.23 -13.39
C GLU A 494 19.41 -22.28 -13.83
N GLY A 495 19.17 -20.96 -13.69
CA GLY A 495 20.17 -19.92 -13.92
C GLY A 495 21.40 -20.06 -13.03
N ALA A 496 21.17 -20.21 -11.73
CA ALA A 496 22.22 -20.37 -10.73
C ALA A 496 23.02 -21.67 -10.95
N GLU A 497 22.35 -22.79 -11.23
CA GLU A 497 23.02 -24.08 -11.48
C GLU A 497 23.88 -24.07 -12.74
N LYS A 498 23.43 -23.40 -13.81
CA LYS A 498 24.24 -23.21 -15.03
C LYS A 498 25.46 -22.32 -14.77
N LEU A 499 25.35 -21.27 -13.94
CA LEU A 499 26.50 -20.46 -13.55
C LEU A 499 27.51 -21.25 -12.70
N LYS A 500 27.05 -21.96 -11.67
CA LYS A 500 27.92 -22.80 -10.83
C LYS A 500 28.74 -23.78 -11.67
N ARG A 501 28.07 -24.45 -12.62
CA ARG A 501 28.72 -25.37 -13.57
C ARG A 501 29.76 -24.69 -14.45
N LYS A 502 29.45 -23.51 -14.99
CA LYS A 502 30.36 -22.75 -15.87
C LYS A 502 31.60 -22.25 -15.13
N PHE A 503 31.44 -21.82 -13.88
CA PHE A 503 32.56 -21.34 -13.05
C PHE A 503 33.21 -22.43 -12.20
N ARG A 504 32.77 -23.69 -12.32
CA ARG A 504 33.26 -24.83 -11.51
C ARG A 504 33.20 -24.54 -10.01
N LEU A 505 32.20 -23.75 -9.60
CA LEU A 505 31.92 -23.46 -8.19
C LEU A 505 31.30 -24.73 -7.60
N LYS A 506 31.90 -25.27 -6.53
CA LYS A 506 31.41 -26.45 -5.84
C LYS A 506 30.13 -26.17 -5.05
#